data_AF-A0A3N2FUP4-F1
#
_entry.id   AF-A0A3N2FUP4-F1
#
_cell.length_a   1.000
_cell.length_b   1.000
_cell.length_c   1.000
_cell.angle_alpha   90.00
_cell.angle_beta   90.00
_cell.angle_gamma   90.00
#
_symmetry.space_group_name_H-M   'P 1'
#
loop_
_entity.id
_entity.type
_entity.pdbx_description
1 polymer ?
#
loop_
_entity_poly.entity_id
_entity_poly.type
_entity_poly.pdbx_seq_one_letter_code
_entity_poly.pdbx_strand_id
1 'polypeptide(L)'
;MTNYWAAQAWLPSGLASDVRLTTADGRFTSVAPGAAPEPGDHRLPGVVLPGFANTHSHAFHRALRGRTHDDGGTFWTWRERMYALAATLAPDTYLDLARATYAEMVLAGVTAVGEFHYLHHAPGGTPYDDPNVMAEALRTAAREAGLRLTLLDTAYLTGGIDAPLQGAQLRFGDADADAWAARVAAIRPDETLTVGAAIHSVRAVPLDDLPRITAHATGRPLHVHLSEQRLENEQALATFGATPTRVLADAGALGPATTAIHAVHLTPEDIATLGSTRTGICLCPSTEQDLGDGIAPGAALRAAGARLSVGSDQHVRTDLLAEAATVELHERLAGQTRGVLSPAALVDLLTTGGHTSLGDPTGGRLAPGAPADLVAIRTDTPRTAGADPSQLVLVAGSADVDTVVVNGVVRVEGGRHVLGDVGAMLGTAIRAAWEETR
;
A
#
# COMPACT_ATOMS: atom_id res chain seq x y z
N MET A 1 -19.52 13.87 -18.14
CA MET A 1 -19.34 14.83 -17.03
C MET A 1 -20.31 14.44 -15.93
N THR A 2 -19.83 14.38 -14.68
CA THR A 2 -20.64 14.01 -13.51
C THR A 2 -20.42 15.05 -12.43
N ASN A 3 -21.50 15.45 -11.75
CA ASN A 3 -21.44 16.41 -10.65
C ASN A 3 -21.73 15.68 -9.35
N TYR A 4 -20.89 15.92 -8.35
CA TYR A 4 -21.09 15.47 -6.98
C TYR A 4 -21.27 16.69 -6.08
N TRP A 5 -22.05 16.52 -5.02
CA TRP A 5 -22.19 17.51 -3.97
C TRP A 5 -21.98 16.87 -2.60
N ALA A 6 -21.14 17.49 -1.79
CA ALA A 6 -20.80 17.06 -0.45
C ALA A 6 -21.11 18.17 0.55
N ALA A 7 -21.81 17.84 1.64
CA ALA A 7 -22.03 18.80 2.72
C ALA A 7 -20.70 19.23 3.36
N GLN A 8 -19.74 18.31 3.45
CA GLN A 8 -18.37 18.58 3.85
C GLN A 8 -17.38 17.80 2.99
N ALA A 9 -16.28 18.44 2.63
CA ALA A 9 -15.18 17.78 1.92
C ALA A 9 -13.81 18.28 2.40
N TRP A 10 -12.83 17.38 2.39
CA TRP A 10 -11.45 17.68 2.73
C TRP A 10 -10.68 18.17 1.50
N LEU A 11 -10.51 19.49 1.42
CA LEU A 11 -9.79 20.16 0.33
C LEU A 11 -8.31 20.34 0.70
N PRO A 12 -7.44 20.71 -0.26
CA PRO A 12 -6.04 21.07 0.04
C PRO A 12 -5.89 22.19 1.09
N SER A 13 -6.90 23.05 1.22
CA SER A 13 -6.96 24.10 2.25
C SER A 13 -7.54 23.65 3.59
N GLY A 14 -7.87 22.36 3.74
CA GLY A 14 -8.57 21.79 4.89
C GLY A 14 -10.05 21.52 4.63
N LEU A 15 -10.78 21.24 5.71
CA LEU A 15 -12.21 20.92 5.64
C LEU A 15 -13.03 22.13 5.18
N ALA A 16 -13.88 21.94 4.18
CA ALA A 16 -14.78 22.94 3.63
C ALA A 16 -16.23 22.44 3.61
N SER A 17 -17.18 23.36 3.64
CA SER A 17 -18.62 23.07 3.58
C SER A 17 -19.21 23.35 2.20
N ASP A 18 -20.32 22.66 1.90
CA ASP A 18 -21.12 22.84 0.69
C ASP A 18 -20.27 22.81 -0.58
N VAL A 19 -19.62 21.67 -0.82
CA VAL A 19 -18.62 21.51 -1.88
C VAL A 19 -19.24 20.81 -3.08
N ARG A 20 -19.22 21.47 -4.23
CA ARG A 20 -19.59 20.88 -5.51
C ARG A 20 -18.35 20.47 -6.29
N LEU A 21 -18.29 19.20 -6.72
CA LEU A 21 -17.18 18.63 -7.48
C LEU A 21 -17.67 18.22 -8.87
N THR A 22 -17.07 18.77 -9.92
CA THR A 22 -17.37 18.38 -11.31
C THR A 22 -16.26 17.49 -11.85
N THR A 23 -16.62 16.37 -12.46
CA THR A 23 -15.68 15.43 -13.07
C THR A 23 -15.94 15.25 -14.56
N ALA A 24 -14.88 15.12 -15.34
CA ALA A 24 -14.91 14.72 -16.74
C ALA A 24 -13.63 13.94 -17.06
N ASP A 25 -13.75 12.91 -17.89
CA ASP A 25 -12.62 12.09 -18.36
C ASP A 25 -11.68 11.64 -17.23
N GLY A 26 -12.29 11.20 -16.12
CA GLY A 26 -11.57 10.66 -14.97
C GLY A 26 -10.85 11.68 -14.10
N ARG A 27 -11.06 12.99 -14.31
CA ARG A 27 -10.44 14.08 -13.54
C ARG A 27 -11.46 15.07 -13.00
N PHE A 28 -11.10 15.74 -11.91
CA PHE A 28 -11.86 16.90 -11.45
C PHE A 28 -11.62 18.09 -12.40
N THR A 29 -12.68 18.63 -12.99
CA THR A 29 -12.61 19.86 -13.80
C THR A 29 -12.88 21.10 -12.96
N SER A 30 -13.65 20.97 -11.87
CA SER A 30 -13.88 22.03 -10.90
C SER A 30 -14.14 21.47 -9.49
N VAL A 31 -13.73 22.22 -8.47
CA VAL A 31 -14.04 21.97 -7.05
C VAL A 31 -14.40 23.31 -6.43
N ALA A 32 -15.66 23.48 -6.04
CA ALA A 32 -16.21 24.76 -5.60
C ALA A 32 -16.82 24.65 -4.19
N PRO A 33 -16.14 25.14 -3.14
CA PRO A 33 -16.72 25.24 -1.80
C PRO A 33 -17.76 26.37 -1.71
N GLY A 34 -18.70 26.27 -0.78
CA GLY A 34 -19.79 27.25 -0.61
C GLY A 34 -20.83 27.24 -1.75
N ALA A 35 -20.86 26.18 -2.55
CA ALA A 35 -21.79 26.01 -3.66
C ALA A 35 -23.02 25.21 -3.22
N ALA A 36 -24.21 25.78 -3.46
CA ALA A 36 -25.46 25.08 -3.26
C ALA A 36 -25.57 23.87 -4.22
N PRO A 37 -26.23 22.78 -3.79
CA PRO A 37 -26.47 21.63 -4.67
C PRO A 37 -27.43 22.01 -5.80
N GLU A 38 -27.13 21.56 -7.01
CA GLU A 38 -27.98 21.71 -8.19
C GLU A 38 -28.84 20.46 -8.44
N PRO A 39 -29.99 20.58 -9.14
CA PRO A 39 -30.73 19.41 -9.60
C PRO A 39 -29.85 18.47 -10.44
N GLY A 40 -29.80 17.19 -10.06
CA GLY A 40 -29.00 16.18 -10.75
C GLY A 40 -27.60 15.96 -10.18
N ASP A 41 -27.15 16.75 -9.20
CA ASP A 41 -25.92 16.46 -8.47
C ASP A 41 -26.06 15.16 -7.67
N HIS A 42 -25.07 14.27 -7.79
CA HIS A 42 -24.95 13.09 -6.94
C HIS A 42 -24.56 13.54 -5.53
N ARG A 43 -25.47 13.39 -4.56
CA ARG A 43 -25.24 13.78 -3.17
C ARG A 43 -24.46 12.71 -2.42
N LEU A 44 -23.26 13.06 -1.97
CA LEU A 44 -22.39 12.19 -1.19
C LEU A 44 -22.71 12.34 0.31
N PRO A 45 -22.83 11.24 1.07
CA PRO A 45 -23.12 11.30 2.50
C PRO A 45 -21.89 11.70 3.32
N GLY A 46 -22.14 12.28 4.50
CA GLY A 46 -21.13 12.59 5.51
C GLY A 46 -19.99 13.49 5.01
N VAL A 47 -18.75 13.07 5.22
CA VAL A 47 -17.53 13.81 4.86
C VAL A 47 -16.85 13.14 3.69
N VAL A 48 -16.53 13.93 2.66
CA VAL A 48 -15.80 13.45 1.48
C VAL A 48 -14.30 13.70 1.63
N LEU A 49 -13.51 12.64 1.55
CA LEU A 49 -12.05 12.69 1.50
C LEU A 49 -11.55 12.38 0.07
N PRO A 50 -10.31 12.77 -0.30
CA PRO A 50 -9.66 12.23 -1.48
C PRO A 50 -9.54 10.70 -1.43
N GLY A 51 -9.49 10.05 -2.59
CA GLY A 51 -9.26 8.61 -2.72
C GLY A 51 -8.02 8.13 -1.97
N PHE A 52 -8.13 7.02 -1.23
CA PHE A 52 -7.01 6.54 -0.41
C PHE A 52 -5.98 5.78 -1.24
N ALA A 53 -4.70 5.93 -0.89
CA ALA A 53 -3.61 5.17 -1.49
C ALA A 53 -3.06 4.16 -0.49
N ASN A 54 -3.28 2.87 -0.76
CA ASN A 54 -2.66 1.79 -0.03
C ASN A 54 -1.24 1.60 -0.54
N THR A 55 -0.25 2.12 0.19
CA THR A 55 1.10 2.27 -0.36
C THR A 55 1.87 0.94 -0.45
N HIS A 56 1.45 -0.06 0.33
CA HIS A 56 2.12 -1.36 0.38
C HIS A 56 1.11 -2.50 0.57
N SER A 57 1.22 -3.52 -0.28
CA SER A 57 0.31 -4.65 -0.38
C SER A 57 1.06 -5.89 -0.87
N HIS A 58 0.66 -7.05 -0.32
CA HIS A 58 0.98 -8.36 -0.84
C HIS A 58 -0.33 -9.14 -1.00
N ALA A 59 -0.97 -9.05 -2.18
CA ALA A 59 -2.37 -9.46 -2.37
C ALA A 59 -2.66 -10.91 -1.94
N PHE A 60 -1.69 -11.82 -2.10
CA PHE A 60 -1.87 -13.22 -1.69
C PHE A 60 -1.82 -13.42 -0.17
N HIS A 61 -1.17 -12.53 0.59
CA HIS A 61 -1.16 -12.60 2.05
C HIS A 61 -2.55 -12.46 2.64
N ARG A 62 -3.49 -11.87 1.90
CA ARG A 62 -4.89 -11.78 2.33
C ARG A 62 -5.50 -13.14 2.65
N ALA A 63 -5.04 -14.23 2.03
CA ALA A 63 -5.48 -15.58 2.32
C ALA A 63 -4.90 -16.15 3.64
N LEU A 64 -3.89 -15.51 4.24
CA LEU A 64 -3.32 -15.88 5.55
C LEU A 64 -4.11 -15.28 6.72
N ARG A 65 -4.88 -14.20 6.51
CA ARG A 65 -5.62 -13.50 7.58
C ARG A 65 -6.41 -14.48 8.44
N GLY A 66 -6.12 -14.49 9.74
CA GLY A 66 -6.80 -15.35 10.72
C GLY A 66 -6.35 -16.82 10.72
N ARG A 67 -5.27 -17.16 10.01
CA ARG A 67 -4.75 -18.53 9.84
C ARG A 67 -3.30 -18.69 10.28
N THR A 68 -2.77 -17.75 11.06
CA THR A 68 -1.34 -17.71 11.45
C THR A 68 -1.14 -17.60 12.97
N HIS A 69 -2.22 -17.73 13.75
CA HIS A 69 -2.21 -17.43 15.19
C HIS A 69 -2.23 -18.66 16.12
N ASP A 70 -1.90 -19.88 15.63
CA ASP A 70 -2.05 -21.15 16.36
C ASP A 70 -1.42 -21.16 17.77
N ASP A 71 -0.20 -21.66 17.96
CA ASP A 71 0.48 -21.66 19.28
C ASP A 71 1.29 -20.36 19.50
N GLY A 72 0.91 -19.27 18.82
CA GLY A 72 1.70 -18.05 18.71
C GLY A 72 2.90 -18.22 17.77
N GLY A 73 3.92 -17.36 17.92
CA GLY A 73 5.14 -17.42 17.11
C GLY A 73 5.83 -16.08 16.93
N THR A 74 6.65 -15.99 15.88
CA THR A 74 7.35 -14.78 15.43
C THR A 74 7.07 -14.55 13.94
N PHE A 75 7.54 -13.43 13.39
CA PHE A 75 7.60 -13.21 11.93
C PHE A 75 8.06 -14.46 11.15
N TRP A 76 9.06 -15.18 11.67
CA TRP A 76 9.68 -16.32 10.99
C TRP A 76 8.78 -17.55 10.89
N THR A 77 7.96 -17.83 11.91
CA THR A 77 7.00 -18.95 11.89
C THR A 77 5.77 -18.62 11.05
N TRP A 78 5.33 -17.35 11.06
CA TRP A 78 4.32 -16.85 10.13
C TRP A 78 4.75 -17.07 8.67
N ARG A 79 6.02 -16.80 8.37
CA ARG A 79 6.60 -16.90 7.02
C ARG A 79 6.54 -18.32 6.45
N GLU A 80 6.59 -19.36 7.28
CA GLU A 80 6.45 -20.76 6.82
C GLU A 80 5.07 -21.02 6.20
N ARG A 81 3.99 -20.49 6.81
CA ARG A 81 2.64 -20.59 6.24
C ARG A 81 2.49 -19.76 4.98
N MET A 82 3.10 -18.59 4.95
CA MET A 82 3.15 -17.75 3.76
C MET A 82 3.82 -18.51 2.60
N TYR A 83 4.96 -19.18 2.83
CA TYR A 83 5.63 -19.99 1.83
C TYR A 83 4.80 -21.18 1.36
N ALA A 84 4.05 -21.84 2.25
CA ALA A 84 3.16 -22.94 1.87
C ALA A 84 2.07 -22.47 0.89
N LEU A 85 1.47 -21.32 1.13
CA LEU A 85 0.49 -20.71 0.23
C LEU A 85 1.14 -20.24 -1.08
N ALA A 86 2.28 -19.56 -1.00
CA ALA A 86 3.01 -19.10 -2.18
C ALA A 86 3.43 -20.26 -3.10
N ALA A 87 3.60 -21.48 -2.57
CA ALA A 87 3.95 -22.66 -3.35
C ALA A 87 2.81 -23.18 -4.23
N THR A 88 1.55 -22.89 -3.91
CA THR A 88 0.39 -23.50 -4.59
C THR A 88 -0.25 -22.59 -5.65
N LEU A 89 -0.19 -21.27 -5.47
CA LEU A 89 -0.89 -20.33 -6.35
C LEU A 89 -0.46 -20.44 -7.83
N ALA A 90 -1.44 -20.53 -8.71
CA ALA A 90 -1.31 -20.47 -10.16
C ALA A 90 -1.88 -19.14 -10.67
N PRO A 91 -1.65 -18.74 -11.95
CA PRO A 91 -2.11 -17.44 -12.44
C PRO A 91 -3.62 -17.21 -12.28
N ASP A 92 -4.44 -18.22 -12.57
CA ASP A 92 -5.91 -18.11 -12.45
C ASP A 92 -6.37 -18.00 -10.99
N THR A 93 -5.80 -18.82 -10.08
CA THR A 93 -6.15 -18.76 -8.66
C THR A 93 -5.63 -17.50 -7.99
N TYR A 94 -4.50 -16.97 -8.47
CA TYR A 94 -3.99 -15.68 -8.00
C TYR A 94 -4.83 -14.51 -8.51
N LEU A 95 -5.31 -14.55 -9.76
CA LEU A 95 -6.27 -13.58 -10.29
C LEU A 95 -7.53 -13.52 -9.43
N ASP A 96 -8.13 -14.68 -9.13
CA ASP A 96 -9.35 -14.75 -8.32
C ASP A 96 -9.14 -14.19 -6.91
N LEU A 97 -8.04 -14.57 -6.27
CA LEU A 97 -7.67 -14.06 -4.95
C LEU A 97 -7.42 -12.55 -4.97
N ALA A 98 -6.58 -12.08 -5.88
CA ALA A 98 -6.23 -10.67 -5.99
C ALA A 98 -7.45 -9.80 -6.30
N ARG A 99 -8.35 -10.25 -7.19
CA ARG A 99 -9.58 -9.54 -7.52
C ARG A 99 -10.48 -9.35 -6.30
N ALA A 100 -10.64 -10.40 -5.50
CA ALA A 100 -11.43 -10.34 -4.28
C ALA A 100 -10.75 -9.46 -3.21
N THR A 101 -9.43 -9.55 -3.06
CA THR A 101 -8.63 -8.70 -2.16
C THR A 101 -8.73 -7.22 -2.55
N TYR A 102 -8.59 -6.90 -3.83
CA TYR A 102 -8.70 -5.55 -4.35
C TYR A 102 -10.12 -4.98 -4.25
N ALA A 103 -11.15 -5.80 -4.46
CA ALA A 103 -12.53 -5.36 -4.20
C ALA A 103 -12.78 -5.03 -2.72
N GLU A 104 -12.14 -5.75 -1.77
CA GLU A 104 -12.17 -5.41 -0.34
C GLU A 104 -11.46 -4.07 -0.07
N MET A 105 -10.34 -3.80 -0.74
CA MET A 105 -9.66 -2.51 -0.64
C MET A 105 -10.55 -1.36 -1.12
N VAL A 106 -11.22 -1.52 -2.26
CA VAL A 106 -12.14 -0.49 -2.77
C VAL A 106 -13.30 -0.29 -1.81
N LEU A 107 -13.87 -1.35 -1.22
CA LEU A 107 -14.87 -1.23 -0.14
C LEU A 107 -14.37 -0.42 1.05
N ALA A 108 -13.07 -0.48 1.35
CA ALA A 108 -12.43 0.26 2.43
C ALA A 108 -11.97 1.68 2.04
N GLY A 109 -12.33 2.17 0.85
CA GLY A 109 -11.98 3.53 0.39
C GLY A 109 -10.67 3.65 -0.41
N VAL A 110 -9.99 2.53 -0.68
CA VAL A 110 -8.75 2.54 -1.48
C VAL A 110 -9.09 2.77 -2.95
N THR A 111 -8.37 3.69 -3.59
CA THR A 111 -8.49 3.98 -5.04
C THR A 111 -7.20 3.69 -5.80
N ALA A 112 -6.07 3.60 -5.10
CA ALA A 112 -4.77 3.20 -5.64
C ALA A 112 -4.04 2.25 -4.69
N VAL A 113 -3.34 1.25 -5.24
CA VAL A 113 -2.54 0.28 -4.47
C VAL A 113 -1.13 0.16 -5.04
N GLY A 114 -0.14 0.15 -4.15
CA GLY A 114 1.23 -0.29 -4.43
C GLY A 114 1.34 -1.78 -4.15
N GLU A 115 1.26 -2.60 -5.20
CA GLU A 115 1.42 -4.04 -5.08
C GLU A 115 2.89 -4.39 -5.14
N PHE A 116 3.45 -4.77 -3.98
CA PHE A 116 4.83 -5.22 -3.86
C PHE A 116 4.89 -6.70 -4.24
N HIS A 117 5.06 -6.93 -5.54
CA HIS A 117 4.87 -8.22 -6.17
C HIS A 117 6.19 -8.97 -6.29
N TYR A 118 6.27 -10.13 -5.63
CA TYR A 118 7.44 -11.01 -5.65
C TYR A 118 7.09 -12.47 -5.96
N LEU A 119 5.91 -12.78 -6.51
CA LEU A 119 5.51 -14.15 -6.87
C LEU A 119 5.46 -14.31 -8.39
N HIS A 120 6.62 -14.53 -9.01
CA HIS A 120 6.80 -14.40 -10.46
C HIS A 120 6.66 -15.71 -11.22
N HIS A 121 7.23 -16.79 -10.68
CA HIS A 121 7.46 -18.03 -11.43
C HIS A 121 6.54 -19.18 -11.01
N ALA A 122 6.51 -20.24 -11.83
CA ALA A 122 5.79 -21.47 -11.53
C ALA A 122 6.40 -22.21 -10.33
N PRO A 123 5.67 -23.17 -9.72
CA PRO A 123 6.23 -24.02 -8.67
C PRO A 123 7.62 -24.59 -9.05
N GLY A 124 8.57 -24.51 -8.11
CA GLY A 124 9.97 -24.87 -8.35
C GLY A 124 10.82 -23.80 -9.02
N GLY A 125 10.27 -22.61 -9.31
CA GLY A 125 11.00 -21.48 -9.87
C GLY A 125 11.16 -21.49 -11.39
N THR A 126 10.40 -22.31 -12.10
CA THR A 126 10.44 -22.34 -13.56
C THR A 126 9.69 -21.13 -14.12
N PRO A 127 10.31 -20.30 -15.00
CA PRO A 127 9.59 -19.22 -15.67
C PRO A 127 8.41 -19.75 -16.48
N TYR A 128 7.29 -19.04 -16.46
CA TYR A 128 6.16 -19.30 -17.36
C TYR A 128 6.50 -18.93 -18.80
N ASP A 129 5.72 -19.44 -19.77
CA ASP A 129 5.84 -19.07 -21.19
C ASP A 129 5.70 -17.54 -21.39
N ASP A 130 4.73 -16.93 -20.70
CA ASP A 130 4.72 -15.49 -20.45
C ASP A 130 5.35 -15.23 -19.07
N PRO A 131 6.57 -14.66 -19.01
CA PRO A 131 7.28 -14.47 -17.74
C PRO A 131 6.58 -13.50 -16.78
N ASN A 132 5.60 -12.71 -17.24
CA ASN A 132 4.86 -11.75 -16.42
C ASN A 132 3.38 -12.15 -16.21
N VAL A 133 3.00 -13.41 -16.45
CA VAL A 133 1.60 -13.85 -16.33
C VAL A 133 1.01 -13.63 -14.92
N MET A 134 1.83 -13.72 -13.86
CA MET A 134 1.41 -13.44 -12.48
C MET A 134 1.15 -11.94 -12.25
N ALA A 135 1.97 -11.06 -12.86
CA ALA A 135 1.76 -9.62 -12.83
C ALA A 135 0.53 -9.21 -13.66
N GLU A 136 0.26 -9.87 -14.79
CA GLU A 136 -0.95 -9.62 -15.59
C GLU A 136 -2.22 -10.07 -14.87
N ALA A 137 -2.17 -11.14 -14.06
CA ALA A 137 -3.25 -11.52 -13.16
C ALA A 137 -3.59 -10.39 -12.17
N LEU A 138 -2.58 -9.77 -11.57
CA LEU A 138 -2.75 -8.61 -10.67
C LEU A 138 -3.30 -7.38 -11.40
N ARG A 139 -2.79 -7.08 -12.60
CA ARG A 139 -3.30 -5.98 -13.44
C ARG A 139 -4.77 -6.18 -13.80
N THR A 140 -5.14 -7.40 -14.21
CA THR A 140 -6.52 -7.75 -14.54
C THR A 140 -7.41 -7.65 -13.30
N ALA A 141 -6.96 -8.17 -12.15
CA ALA A 141 -7.66 -8.04 -10.87
C ALA A 141 -7.92 -6.57 -10.50
N ALA A 142 -6.91 -5.71 -10.60
CA ALA A 142 -7.03 -4.29 -10.27
C ALA A 142 -8.02 -3.58 -11.19
N ARG A 143 -7.96 -3.85 -12.51
CA ARG A 143 -8.91 -3.31 -13.49
C ARG A 143 -10.35 -3.73 -13.20
N GLU A 144 -10.57 -5.01 -12.87
CA GLU A 144 -11.91 -5.54 -12.56
C GLU A 144 -12.46 -4.99 -11.25
N ALA A 145 -11.63 -4.89 -10.20
CA ALA A 145 -12.00 -4.26 -8.94
C ALA A 145 -12.21 -2.74 -9.09
N GLY A 146 -11.56 -2.10 -10.08
CA GLY A 146 -11.63 -0.66 -10.30
C GLY A 146 -10.63 0.13 -9.46
N LEU A 147 -9.42 -0.42 -9.27
CA LEU A 147 -8.27 0.24 -8.65
C LEU A 147 -7.27 0.74 -9.69
N ARG A 148 -6.51 1.77 -9.31
CA ARG A 148 -5.20 2.06 -9.92
C ARG A 148 -4.14 1.16 -9.29
N LEU A 149 -3.29 0.58 -10.12
CA LEU A 149 -2.22 -0.30 -9.70
C LEU A 149 -0.86 0.36 -9.96
N THR A 150 -0.07 0.54 -8.91
CA THR A 150 1.38 0.70 -9.03
C THR A 150 1.99 -0.68 -8.76
N LEU A 151 2.35 -1.38 -9.82
CA LEU A 151 3.05 -2.66 -9.72
C LEU A 151 4.50 -2.39 -9.37
N LEU A 152 4.89 -2.76 -8.15
CA LEU A 152 6.25 -2.68 -7.65
C LEU A 152 6.87 -4.07 -7.84
N ASP A 153 7.35 -4.33 -9.06
CA ASP A 153 7.96 -5.61 -9.37
C ASP A 153 9.26 -5.77 -8.59
N THR A 154 9.31 -6.82 -7.77
CA THR A 154 10.32 -6.96 -6.72
C THR A 154 11.50 -7.79 -7.19
N ALA A 155 12.70 -7.22 -7.05
CA ALA A 155 13.96 -7.94 -7.13
C ALA A 155 14.18 -8.76 -5.85
N TYR A 156 14.30 -10.07 -6.01
CA TYR A 156 14.54 -11.06 -4.96
C TYR A 156 15.53 -12.10 -5.48
N LEU A 157 16.83 -11.93 -5.23
CA LEU A 157 17.89 -12.73 -5.84
C LEU A 157 18.53 -13.74 -4.86
N THR A 158 18.36 -13.55 -3.55
CA THR A 158 18.92 -14.43 -2.50
C THR A 158 17.90 -14.79 -1.42
N GLY A 159 18.02 -15.99 -0.83
CA GLY A 159 17.10 -16.48 0.22
C GLY A 159 17.32 -15.85 1.60
N GLY A 160 18.43 -15.12 1.73
CA GLY A 160 18.94 -14.41 2.90
C GLY A 160 20.33 -13.86 2.58
N ILE A 161 20.94 -13.15 3.53
CA ILE A 161 22.32 -12.67 3.35
C ILE A 161 23.23 -13.89 3.16
N ASP A 162 23.96 -13.91 2.04
CA ASP A 162 24.85 -15.01 1.61
C ASP A 162 24.18 -16.40 1.56
N ALA A 163 22.85 -16.46 1.36
CA ALA A 163 22.10 -17.70 1.29
C ALA A 163 21.38 -17.85 -0.07
N PRO A 164 21.43 -19.03 -0.72
CA PRO A 164 20.71 -19.26 -1.97
C PRO A 164 19.20 -19.31 -1.71
N LEU A 165 18.42 -19.08 -2.76
CA LEU A 165 16.97 -19.28 -2.75
C LEU A 165 16.64 -20.75 -2.49
N GLN A 166 15.61 -21.00 -1.67
CA GLN A 166 15.15 -22.35 -1.35
C GLN A 166 13.63 -22.44 -1.34
N GLY A 167 13.10 -23.63 -1.66
CA GLY A 167 11.67 -23.92 -1.58
C GLY A 167 10.82 -22.92 -2.37
N ALA A 168 9.86 -22.29 -1.69
CA ALA A 168 8.97 -21.29 -2.29
C ALA A 168 9.73 -20.05 -2.83
N GLN A 169 10.90 -19.72 -2.27
CA GLN A 169 11.69 -18.56 -2.70
C GLN A 169 12.19 -18.67 -4.15
N LEU A 170 12.31 -19.90 -4.67
CA LEU A 170 12.61 -20.12 -6.09
C LEU A 170 11.57 -19.49 -7.01
N ARG A 171 10.32 -19.33 -6.53
CA ARG A 171 9.26 -18.66 -7.29
C ARG A 171 9.40 -17.14 -7.32
N PHE A 172 10.24 -16.57 -6.47
CA PHE A 172 10.35 -15.13 -6.27
C PHE A 172 11.51 -14.52 -7.06
N GLY A 173 12.54 -15.31 -7.35
CA GLY A 173 13.78 -14.80 -7.90
C GLY A 173 14.01 -15.14 -9.35
N ASP A 174 14.37 -14.11 -10.10
CA ASP A 174 15.01 -14.23 -11.39
C ASP A 174 16.46 -14.73 -11.23
N ALA A 175 17.10 -15.09 -12.34
CA ALA A 175 18.46 -15.63 -12.33
C ALA A 175 19.50 -14.63 -11.79
N ASP A 176 19.34 -13.35 -12.11
CA ASP A 176 20.19 -12.24 -11.67
C ASP A 176 19.44 -10.91 -11.87
N ALA A 177 20.10 -9.79 -11.51
CA ALA A 177 19.54 -8.45 -11.66
C ALA A 177 19.22 -8.06 -13.12
N ASP A 178 19.96 -8.58 -14.10
CA ASP A 178 19.76 -8.24 -15.52
C ASP A 178 18.53 -9.00 -16.07
N ALA A 179 18.34 -10.26 -15.67
CA ALA A 179 17.16 -11.06 -15.97
C ALA A 179 15.90 -10.44 -15.37
N TRP A 180 15.95 -10.03 -14.10
CA TRP A 180 14.88 -9.26 -13.47
C TRP A 180 14.56 -7.98 -14.26
N ALA A 181 15.58 -7.17 -14.57
CA ALA A 181 15.40 -5.90 -15.29
C ALA A 181 14.78 -6.12 -16.69
N ALA A 182 15.18 -7.18 -17.40
CA ALA A 182 14.61 -7.54 -18.70
C ALA A 182 13.14 -7.95 -18.59
N ARG A 183 12.78 -8.75 -17.58
CA ARG A 183 11.39 -9.15 -17.32
C ARG A 183 10.51 -7.93 -17.00
N VAL A 184 10.95 -7.03 -16.12
CA VAL A 184 10.22 -5.81 -15.77
C VAL A 184 10.09 -4.86 -16.97
N ALA A 185 11.14 -4.73 -17.80
CA ALA A 185 11.10 -3.91 -19.01
C ALA A 185 10.09 -4.40 -20.07
N ALA A 186 9.63 -5.64 -19.99
CA ALA A 186 8.58 -6.16 -20.88
C ALA A 186 7.17 -5.67 -20.50
N ILE A 187 6.96 -5.26 -19.24
CA ILE A 187 5.66 -4.77 -18.76
C ILE A 187 5.41 -3.36 -19.33
N ARG A 188 4.21 -3.14 -19.88
CA ARG A 188 3.83 -1.86 -20.50
C ARG A 188 2.85 -1.13 -19.57
N PRO A 189 3.20 0.08 -19.06
CA PRO A 189 2.27 0.88 -18.27
C PRO A 189 1.09 1.36 -19.13
N ASP A 190 -0.01 1.72 -18.46
CA ASP A 190 -1.20 2.31 -19.07
C ASP A 190 -1.84 3.34 -18.12
N GLU A 191 -3.05 3.81 -18.42
CA GLU A 191 -3.74 4.84 -17.61
C GLU A 191 -4.06 4.40 -16.17
N THR A 192 -4.11 3.09 -15.94
CA THR A 192 -4.44 2.45 -14.66
C THR A 192 -3.28 1.66 -14.04
N LEU A 193 -2.22 1.40 -14.81
CA LEU A 193 -1.01 0.70 -14.39
C LEU A 193 0.22 1.60 -14.46
N THR A 194 0.79 1.89 -13.29
CA THR A 194 2.16 2.39 -13.14
C THR A 194 3.09 1.22 -12.89
N VAL A 195 4.26 1.19 -13.56
CA VAL A 195 5.31 0.20 -13.29
C VAL A 195 6.41 0.87 -12.48
N GLY A 196 6.58 0.42 -11.24
CA GLY A 196 7.70 0.75 -10.37
C GLY A 196 8.68 -0.42 -10.26
N ALA A 197 9.60 -0.30 -9.32
CA ALA A 197 10.51 -1.36 -8.93
C ALA A 197 10.47 -1.53 -7.41
N ALA A 198 10.83 -2.71 -6.93
CA ALA A 198 11.07 -2.95 -5.52
C ALA A 198 12.38 -3.71 -5.31
N ILE A 199 13.12 -3.32 -4.27
CA ILE A 199 14.17 -4.16 -3.68
C ILE A 199 13.47 -4.91 -2.56
N HIS A 200 13.40 -6.25 -2.56
CA HIS A 200 12.72 -6.95 -1.47
C HIS A 200 13.29 -6.51 -0.12
N SER A 201 14.58 -6.73 0.10
CA SER A 201 15.35 -6.14 1.22
C SER A 201 16.84 -6.31 0.96
N VAL A 202 17.70 -5.71 1.80
CA VAL A 202 19.15 -5.95 1.76
C VAL A 202 19.54 -7.41 2.07
N ARG A 203 18.58 -8.24 2.53
CA ARG A 203 18.77 -9.68 2.71
C ARG A 203 18.55 -10.48 1.43
N ALA A 204 17.76 -9.93 0.52
CA ALA A 204 17.27 -10.64 -0.66
C ALA A 204 17.92 -10.12 -1.96
N VAL A 205 18.73 -9.08 -1.92
CA VAL A 205 19.47 -8.57 -3.09
C VAL A 205 20.95 -8.41 -2.70
N PRO A 206 21.89 -9.05 -3.42
CA PRO A 206 23.32 -8.85 -3.22
C PRO A 206 23.73 -7.38 -3.32
N LEU A 207 24.71 -6.95 -2.53
CA LEU A 207 25.16 -5.55 -2.51
C LEU A 207 25.58 -5.04 -3.89
N ASP A 208 26.30 -5.87 -4.66
CA ASP A 208 26.81 -5.52 -5.98
C ASP A 208 25.69 -5.35 -7.03
N ASP A 209 24.50 -5.91 -6.77
CA ASP A 209 23.33 -5.79 -7.64
C ASP A 209 22.45 -4.59 -7.29
N LEU A 210 22.50 -4.07 -6.06
CA LEU A 210 21.67 -2.93 -5.64
C LEU A 210 21.76 -1.71 -6.59
N PRO A 211 22.96 -1.26 -7.02
CA PRO A 211 23.06 -0.14 -7.95
C PRO A 211 22.38 -0.39 -9.29
N ARG A 212 22.33 -1.65 -9.76
CA ARG A 212 21.64 -2.03 -11.01
C ARG A 212 20.13 -1.90 -10.85
N ILE A 213 19.58 -2.40 -9.74
CA ILE A 213 18.15 -2.29 -9.42
C ILE A 213 17.75 -0.81 -9.30
N THR A 214 18.56 -0.01 -8.58
CA THR A 214 18.36 1.43 -8.44
C THR A 214 18.40 2.15 -9.79
N ALA A 215 19.37 1.84 -10.66
CA ALA A 215 19.47 2.44 -11.98
C ALA A 215 18.22 2.13 -12.83
N HIS A 216 17.71 0.90 -12.79
CA HIS A 216 16.47 0.51 -13.49
C HIS A 216 15.24 1.28 -12.99
N ALA A 217 15.19 1.60 -11.69
CA ALA A 217 14.09 2.34 -11.08
C ALA A 217 14.12 3.85 -11.37
N THR A 218 15.14 4.37 -12.06
CA THR A 218 15.27 5.82 -12.32
C THR A 218 14.02 6.39 -12.99
N GLY A 219 13.44 7.42 -12.36
CA GLY A 219 12.22 8.08 -12.85
C GLY A 219 10.92 7.31 -12.57
N ARG A 220 10.99 6.21 -11.82
CA ARG A 220 9.85 5.41 -11.37
C ARG A 220 9.85 5.28 -9.85
N PRO A 221 8.72 4.92 -9.22
CA PRO A 221 8.70 4.59 -7.80
C PRO A 221 9.62 3.40 -7.50
N LEU A 222 10.44 3.52 -6.45
CA LEU A 222 11.24 2.44 -5.89
C LEU A 222 10.77 2.14 -4.46
N HIS A 223 10.43 0.89 -4.15
CA HIS A 223 10.05 0.51 -2.79
C HIS A 223 11.05 -0.49 -2.20
N VAL A 224 11.19 -0.52 -0.87
CA VAL A 224 12.12 -1.44 -0.21
C VAL A 224 11.69 -1.78 1.21
N HIS A 225 11.63 -3.06 1.59
CA HIS A 225 11.50 -3.41 3.00
C HIS A 225 12.79 -3.04 3.72
N LEU A 226 12.67 -2.24 4.78
CA LEU A 226 13.81 -1.66 5.47
C LEU A 226 13.64 -1.76 6.97
N SER A 227 14.54 -2.49 7.64
CA SER A 227 14.68 -2.43 9.10
C SER A 227 13.36 -2.75 9.85
N GLU A 228 12.61 -3.71 9.34
CA GLU A 228 11.38 -4.23 9.95
C GLU A 228 11.69 -5.01 11.24
N GLN A 229 12.69 -5.90 11.19
CA GLN A 229 13.06 -6.81 12.26
C GLN A 229 14.46 -6.52 12.81
N ARG A 230 14.67 -6.66 14.13
CA ARG A 230 16.00 -6.49 14.76
C ARG A 230 17.05 -7.42 14.17
N LEU A 231 16.66 -8.68 13.91
CA LEU A 231 17.56 -9.68 13.35
C LEU A 231 18.10 -9.27 11.97
N GLU A 232 17.32 -8.58 11.14
CA GLU A 232 17.81 -8.05 9.85
C GLU A 232 18.95 -7.05 10.08
N ASN A 233 18.80 -6.14 11.04
CA ASN A 233 19.81 -5.14 11.36
C ASN A 233 21.08 -5.78 11.93
N GLU A 234 20.93 -6.76 12.82
CA GLU A 234 22.04 -7.52 13.39
C GLU A 234 22.83 -8.27 12.31
N GLN A 235 22.13 -8.94 11.39
CA GLN A 235 22.74 -9.66 10.27
C GLN A 235 23.43 -8.71 9.28
N ALA A 236 22.79 -7.60 8.92
CA ALA A 236 23.38 -6.58 8.05
C ALA A 236 24.64 -5.96 8.67
N LEU A 237 24.61 -5.63 9.97
CA LEU A 237 25.78 -5.10 10.67
C LEU A 237 26.92 -6.13 10.73
N ALA A 238 26.61 -7.40 11.02
CA ALA A 238 27.61 -8.46 11.09
C ALA A 238 28.28 -8.74 9.74
N THR A 239 27.52 -8.64 8.64
CA THR A 239 28.01 -9.01 7.30
C THR A 239 28.60 -7.82 6.55
N PHE A 240 27.90 -6.69 6.56
CA PHE A 240 28.24 -5.51 5.76
C PHE A 240 28.94 -4.42 6.58
N GLY A 241 28.97 -4.54 7.91
CA GLY A 241 29.53 -3.51 8.79
C GLY A 241 28.66 -2.25 8.88
N ALA A 242 27.43 -2.30 8.38
CA ALA A 242 26.54 -1.14 8.27
C ALA A 242 25.06 -1.51 8.48
N THR A 243 24.23 -0.53 8.81
CA THR A 243 22.78 -0.71 8.88
C THR A 243 22.19 -0.93 7.48
N PRO A 244 21.02 -1.56 7.35
CA PRO A 244 20.29 -1.64 6.08
C PRO A 244 20.11 -0.29 5.40
N THR A 245 19.83 0.77 6.17
CA THR A 245 19.68 2.14 5.64
C THR A 245 20.98 2.64 5.02
N ARG A 246 22.12 2.43 5.71
CA ARG A 246 23.42 2.85 5.21
C ARG A 246 23.80 2.11 3.92
N VAL A 247 23.54 0.80 3.87
CA VAL A 247 23.73 -0.02 2.67
C VAL A 247 22.96 0.56 1.47
N LEU A 248 21.68 0.86 1.64
CA LEU A 248 20.86 1.43 0.57
C LEU A 248 21.30 2.85 0.20
N ALA A 249 21.73 3.65 1.17
CA ALA A 249 22.27 4.99 0.91
C ALA A 249 23.54 4.94 0.05
N ASP A 250 24.48 4.06 0.40
CA ASP A 250 25.74 3.88 -0.33
C ASP A 250 25.50 3.31 -1.75
N ALA A 251 24.45 2.51 -1.95
CA ALA A 251 24.01 2.05 -3.27
C ALA A 251 23.25 3.11 -4.10
N GLY A 252 22.97 4.29 -3.54
CA GLY A 252 22.19 5.35 -4.19
C GLY A 252 20.69 5.08 -4.27
N ALA A 253 20.18 4.09 -3.51
CA ALA A 253 18.80 3.66 -3.57
C ALA A 253 17.83 4.58 -2.81
N LEU A 254 18.33 5.50 -1.96
CA LEU A 254 17.51 6.42 -1.17
C LEU A 254 17.29 7.75 -1.89
N GLY A 255 16.08 8.27 -1.83
CA GLY A 255 15.71 9.51 -2.52
C GLY A 255 14.20 9.77 -2.54
N PRO A 256 13.76 10.88 -3.17
CA PRO A 256 12.35 11.30 -3.14
C PRO A 256 11.38 10.38 -3.89
N ALA A 257 11.90 9.54 -4.80
CA ALA A 257 11.16 8.51 -5.53
C ALA A 257 11.16 7.16 -4.81
N THR A 258 11.92 7.04 -3.71
CA THR A 258 12.03 5.82 -2.92
C THR A 258 11.09 5.87 -1.72
N THR A 259 10.42 4.76 -1.43
CA THR A 259 9.66 4.55 -0.20
C THR A 259 10.19 3.33 0.55
N ALA A 260 10.71 3.56 1.76
CA ALA A 260 11.08 2.51 2.68
C ALA A 260 9.83 2.00 3.43
N ILE A 261 9.62 0.70 3.42
CA ILE A 261 8.51 0.05 4.12
C ILE A 261 8.97 -0.30 5.53
N HIS A 262 8.09 -0.11 6.52
CA HIS A 262 8.29 -0.31 7.95
C HIS A 262 9.20 0.73 8.60
N ALA A 263 10.52 0.61 8.37
CA ALA A 263 11.55 1.46 8.98
C ALA A 263 11.41 1.53 10.52
N VAL A 264 11.23 0.36 11.15
CA VAL A 264 10.91 0.22 12.59
C VAL A 264 12.15 0.41 13.47
N HIS A 265 13.26 -0.25 13.13
CA HIS A 265 14.45 -0.30 13.99
C HIS A 265 15.58 0.60 13.49
N LEU A 266 15.38 1.91 13.60
CA LEU A 266 16.34 2.89 13.10
C LEU A 266 17.24 3.45 14.19
N THR A 267 18.50 3.70 13.84
CA THR A 267 19.40 4.56 14.60
C THR A 267 19.10 6.04 14.30
N PRO A 268 19.58 6.98 15.13
CA PRO A 268 19.47 8.42 14.83
C PRO A 268 20.10 8.82 13.49
N GLU A 269 21.19 8.15 13.09
CA GLU A 269 21.84 8.39 11.78
C GLU A 269 20.98 7.90 10.62
N ASP A 270 20.30 6.76 10.78
CA ASP A 270 19.37 6.24 9.77
C ASP A 270 18.20 7.22 9.56
N ILE A 271 17.62 7.74 10.64
CA ILE A 271 16.54 8.74 10.59
C ILE A 271 17.01 10.01 9.87
N ALA A 272 18.20 10.51 10.19
CA ALA A 272 18.77 11.68 9.54
C ALA A 272 19.03 11.43 8.04
N THR A 273 19.51 10.24 7.67
CA THR A 273 19.77 9.86 6.28
C THR A 273 18.47 9.77 5.46
N LEU A 274 17.46 9.08 5.97
CA LEU A 274 16.14 8.97 5.33
C LEU A 274 15.48 10.35 5.16
N GLY A 275 15.56 11.20 6.19
CA GLY A 275 15.03 12.56 6.17
C GLY A 275 15.75 13.48 5.16
N SER A 276 17.08 13.52 5.19
CA SER A 276 17.90 14.36 4.30
C SER A 276 17.78 14.00 2.82
N THR A 277 17.58 12.71 2.52
CA THR A 277 17.31 12.23 1.15
C THR A 277 15.84 12.40 0.73
N ARG A 278 14.97 12.83 1.65
CA ARG A 278 13.51 12.92 1.47
C ARG A 278 12.88 11.59 1.06
N THR A 279 13.45 10.49 1.53
CA THR A 279 12.90 9.14 1.32
C THR A 279 11.52 9.05 1.96
N GLY A 280 10.56 8.48 1.23
CA GLY A 280 9.24 8.20 1.75
C GLY A 280 9.28 7.03 2.75
N ILE A 281 8.36 7.01 3.70
CA ILE A 281 8.18 5.91 4.65
C ILE A 281 6.74 5.42 4.54
N CYS A 282 6.56 4.13 4.30
CA CYS A 282 5.27 3.46 4.39
C CYS A 282 5.21 2.69 5.71
N LEU A 283 4.39 3.17 6.63
CA LEU A 283 4.11 2.51 7.90
C LEU A 283 2.98 1.50 7.69
N CYS A 284 3.10 0.31 8.27
CA CYS A 284 2.06 -0.73 8.18
C CYS A 284 1.59 -1.16 9.58
N PRO A 285 0.99 -0.25 10.39
CA PRO A 285 0.85 -0.47 11.83
C PRO A 285 0.13 -1.75 12.25
N SER A 286 -0.97 -2.15 11.57
CA SER A 286 -1.67 -3.38 11.93
C SER A 286 -0.84 -4.62 11.67
N THR A 287 -0.07 -4.64 10.58
CA THR A 287 0.87 -5.72 10.28
C THR A 287 2.01 -5.74 11.28
N GLU A 288 2.61 -4.58 11.56
CA GLU A 288 3.71 -4.45 12.53
C GLU A 288 3.29 -4.88 13.93
N GLN A 289 2.04 -4.62 14.32
CA GLN A 289 1.45 -5.12 15.57
C GLN A 289 1.26 -6.64 15.56
N ASP A 290 0.77 -7.19 14.45
CA ASP A 290 0.48 -8.62 14.33
C ASP A 290 1.74 -9.49 14.28
N LEU A 291 2.78 -9.02 13.57
CA LEU A 291 4.07 -9.70 13.45
C LEU A 291 5.00 -9.42 14.64
N GLY A 292 4.66 -8.42 15.47
CA GLY A 292 5.41 -8.07 16.67
C GLY A 292 6.73 -7.35 16.37
N ASP A 293 6.76 -6.53 15.32
CA ASP A 293 7.97 -5.83 14.85
C ASP A 293 8.41 -4.76 15.86
N GLY A 294 7.46 -3.92 16.27
CA GLY A 294 7.69 -2.78 17.15
C GLY A 294 6.91 -1.54 16.74
N ILE A 295 7.36 -0.38 17.21
CA ILE A 295 6.77 0.92 16.86
C ILE A 295 7.80 1.70 16.04
N ALA A 296 7.48 1.97 14.78
CA ALA A 296 8.31 2.84 13.94
C ALA A 296 8.28 4.31 14.44
N PRO A 297 9.40 5.05 14.37
CA PRO A 297 9.51 6.41 14.87
C PRO A 297 8.98 7.43 13.83
N GLY A 298 7.70 7.32 13.47
CA GLY A 298 7.05 8.09 12.40
C GLY A 298 7.18 9.60 12.57
N ALA A 299 6.92 10.12 13.78
CA ALA A 299 7.04 11.55 14.07
C ALA A 299 8.47 12.07 13.90
N ALA A 300 9.47 11.30 14.33
CA ALA A 300 10.88 11.66 14.18
C ALA A 300 11.32 11.64 12.71
N LEU A 301 10.89 10.63 11.95
CA LEU A 301 11.12 10.54 10.50
C LEU A 301 10.52 11.72 9.76
N ARG A 302 9.27 12.08 10.07
CA ARG A 302 8.62 13.25 9.49
C ARG A 302 9.35 14.54 9.83
N ALA A 303 9.76 14.71 11.09
CA ALA A 303 10.52 15.88 11.53
C ALA A 303 11.88 15.98 10.83
N ALA A 304 12.51 14.85 10.50
CA ALA A 304 13.75 14.79 9.74
C ALA A 304 13.58 15.12 8.25
N GLY A 305 12.35 15.18 7.74
CA GLY A 305 12.04 15.54 6.35
C GLY A 305 11.51 14.39 5.49
N ALA A 306 11.29 13.20 6.07
CA ALA A 306 10.68 12.09 5.36
C ALA A 306 9.18 12.33 5.11
N ARG A 307 8.68 11.87 3.97
CA ARG A 307 7.24 11.83 3.68
C ARG A 307 6.66 10.56 4.25
N LEU A 308 5.56 10.63 5.00
CA LEU A 308 4.90 9.45 5.53
C LEU A 308 3.72 9.02 4.65
N SER A 309 3.44 7.73 4.68
CA SER A 309 2.30 7.06 4.06
C SER A 309 1.95 5.80 4.86
N VAL A 310 0.81 5.19 4.57
CA VAL A 310 0.38 3.93 5.20
C VAL A 310 0.09 2.82 4.19
N GLY A 311 0.26 1.58 4.63
CA GLY A 311 -0.01 0.37 3.85
C GLY A 311 -0.71 -0.71 4.68
N SER A 312 -1.48 -1.57 4.02
CA SER A 312 -2.10 -2.73 4.69
C SER A 312 -1.21 -3.97 4.72
N ASP A 313 -0.20 -4.02 3.86
CA ASP A 313 0.82 -5.07 3.80
C ASP A 313 0.22 -6.49 3.75
N GLN A 314 0.38 -7.33 4.79
CA GLN A 314 -0.13 -8.70 4.84
C GLN A 314 -1.67 -8.78 4.87
N HIS A 315 -2.34 -7.64 4.92
CA HIS A 315 -3.79 -7.54 5.02
C HIS A 315 -4.30 -8.28 6.25
N VAL A 316 -3.71 -8.12 7.43
CA VAL A 316 -4.36 -8.56 8.69
C VAL A 316 -5.66 -7.76 8.91
N ARG A 317 -5.65 -6.50 8.45
CA ARG A 317 -6.80 -5.60 8.34
C ARG A 317 -6.69 -4.81 7.02
N THR A 318 -7.82 -4.59 6.35
CA THR A 318 -7.90 -3.70 5.17
C THR A 318 -8.65 -2.43 5.56
N ASP A 319 -7.98 -1.50 6.24
CA ASP A 319 -8.60 -0.27 6.77
C ASP A 319 -7.57 0.85 6.95
N LEU A 320 -7.39 1.69 5.93
CA LEU A 320 -6.36 2.75 5.96
C LEU A 320 -6.69 3.91 6.92
N LEU A 321 -7.97 4.13 7.25
CA LEU A 321 -8.35 5.08 8.31
C LEU A 321 -7.81 4.58 9.65
N ALA A 322 -8.00 3.28 9.92
CA ALA A 322 -7.47 2.68 11.12
C ALA A 322 -5.93 2.61 11.10
N GLU A 323 -5.28 2.33 9.97
CA GLU A 323 -3.80 2.42 9.87
C GLU A 323 -3.31 3.83 10.23
N ALA A 324 -3.86 4.87 9.60
CA ALA A 324 -3.45 6.25 9.86
C ALA A 324 -3.71 6.67 11.31
N ALA A 325 -4.88 6.34 11.88
CA ALA A 325 -5.17 6.58 13.29
C ALA A 325 -4.16 5.87 14.20
N THR A 326 -3.81 4.62 13.88
CA THR A 326 -2.85 3.84 14.66
C THR A 326 -1.45 4.45 14.67
N VAL A 327 -0.99 5.10 13.59
CA VAL A 327 0.29 5.82 13.59
C VAL A 327 0.33 6.85 14.72
N GLU A 328 -0.70 7.69 14.85
CA GLU A 328 -0.79 8.64 15.98
C GLU A 328 -0.89 7.92 17.33
N LEU A 329 -1.64 6.82 17.43
CA LEU A 329 -1.75 6.06 18.69
C LEU A 329 -0.40 5.47 19.12
N HIS A 330 0.43 5.01 18.18
CA HIS A 330 1.79 4.55 18.45
C HIS A 330 2.65 5.68 19.01
N GLU A 331 2.64 6.85 18.39
CA GLU A 331 3.37 8.03 18.89
C GLU A 331 2.92 8.44 20.29
N ARG A 332 1.61 8.35 20.57
CA ARG A 332 1.05 8.61 21.92
C ARG A 332 1.57 7.64 22.96
N LEU A 333 1.59 6.35 22.64
CA LEU A 333 2.03 5.32 23.57
C LEU A 333 3.53 5.43 23.84
N ALA A 334 4.33 5.66 22.80
CA ALA A 334 5.77 5.82 22.92
C ALA A 334 6.15 7.11 23.68
N GLY A 335 5.51 8.23 23.36
CA GLY A 335 5.84 9.55 23.91
C GLY A 335 5.00 10.01 25.10
N GLN A 336 4.02 9.21 25.53
CA GLN A 336 3.05 9.52 26.60
C GLN A 336 2.37 10.89 26.44
N THR A 337 2.22 11.36 25.20
CA THR A 337 1.71 12.70 24.86
C THR A 337 0.68 12.59 23.73
N ARG A 338 -0.40 13.37 23.77
CA ARG A 338 -1.45 13.38 22.73
C ARG A 338 -1.19 14.46 21.68
N GLY A 339 -1.59 14.20 20.44
CA GLY A 339 -1.56 15.18 19.36
C GLY A 339 -0.17 15.33 18.75
N VAL A 340 0.57 14.24 18.63
CA VAL A 340 1.91 14.24 18.03
C VAL A 340 1.79 14.49 16.52
N LEU A 341 0.83 13.82 15.87
CA LEU A 341 0.40 14.05 14.51
C LEU A 341 -1.02 14.65 14.51
N SER A 342 -1.21 15.71 13.73
CA SER A 342 -2.53 16.34 13.56
C SER A 342 -3.45 15.47 12.69
N PRO A 343 -4.78 15.60 12.82
CA PRO A 343 -5.73 14.93 11.92
C PRO A 343 -5.43 15.18 10.44
N ALA A 344 -5.04 16.41 10.09
CA ALA A 344 -4.64 16.75 8.71
C ALA A 344 -3.45 15.93 8.23
N ALA A 345 -2.45 15.73 9.08
CA ALA A 345 -1.32 14.86 8.75
C ALA A 345 -1.77 13.42 8.51
N LEU A 346 -2.68 12.89 9.32
CA LEU A 346 -3.18 11.53 9.16
C LEU A 346 -3.97 11.36 7.85
N VAL A 347 -4.75 12.36 7.46
CA VAL A 347 -5.38 12.38 6.12
C VAL A 347 -4.31 12.42 5.02
N ASP A 348 -3.24 13.21 5.19
CA ASP A 348 -2.14 13.23 4.21
C ASP A 348 -1.48 11.85 4.05
N LEU A 349 -1.26 11.11 5.15
CA LEU A 349 -0.66 9.77 5.14
C LEU A 349 -1.40 8.81 4.19
N LEU A 350 -2.72 8.79 4.25
CA LEU A 350 -3.56 7.88 3.44
C LEU A 350 -3.98 8.48 2.08
N THR A 351 -3.68 9.76 1.81
CA THR A 351 -4.02 10.45 0.55
C THR A 351 -2.78 10.93 -0.20
N THR A 352 -2.45 12.22 -0.19
CA THR A 352 -1.34 12.81 -0.97
C THR A 352 0.00 12.14 -0.69
N GLY A 353 0.27 11.78 0.58
CA GLY A 353 1.47 11.05 1.00
C GLY A 353 1.60 9.71 0.29
N GLY A 354 0.55 8.89 0.33
CA GLY A 354 0.49 7.60 -0.34
C GLY A 354 0.52 7.70 -1.87
N HIS A 355 -0.31 8.55 -2.47
CA HIS A 355 -0.35 8.74 -3.93
C HIS A 355 1.02 9.18 -4.49
N THR A 356 1.73 10.06 -3.79
CA THR A 356 3.10 10.46 -4.17
C THR A 356 4.09 9.28 -4.07
N SER A 357 4.00 8.46 -3.00
CA SER A 357 4.80 7.23 -2.86
C SER A 357 4.51 6.20 -3.97
N LEU A 358 3.31 6.21 -4.54
CA LEU A 358 2.91 5.35 -5.66
C LEU A 358 3.26 5.93 -7.04
N GLY A 359 3.91 7.10 -7.10
CA GLY A 359 4.33 7.73 -8.36
C GLY A 359 3.31 8.68 -8.98
N ASP A 360 2.20 8.96 -8.30
CA ASP A 360 1.20 9.94 -8.75
C ASP A 360 1.14 11.14 -7.80
N PRO A 361 2.02 12.14 -7.95
CA PRO A 361 1.93 13.38 -7.17
C PRO A 361 0.72 14.23 -7.56
N THR A 362 -0.10 13.82 -8.55
CA THR A 362 -1.36 14.48 -8.90
C THR A 362 -2.58 13.96 -8.12
N GLY A 363 -2.48 12.74 -7.58
CA GLY A 363 -3.50 12.08 -6.78
C GLY A 363 -3.65 12.61 -5.36
N GLY A 364 -4.56 11.98 -4.62
CA GLY A 364 -4.76 12.21 -3.18
C GLY A 364 -5.28 13.60 -2.79
N ARG A 365 -5.94 14.31 -3.71
CA ARG A 365 -6.53 15.63 -3.44
C ARG A 365 -7.82 15.88 -4.23
N LEU A 366 -8.72 16.64 -3.62
CA LEU A 366 -9.92 17.17 -4.28
C LEU A 366 -9.59 18.54 -4.88
N ALA A 367 -9.02 18.56 -6.09
CA ALA A 367 -8.61 19.79 -6.77
C ALA A 367 -8.73 19.65 -8.30
N PRO A 368 -8.99 20.76 -9.04
CA PRO A 368 -8.98 20.73 -10.50
C PRO A 368 -7.69 20.13 -11.06
N GLY A 369 -7.84 19.27 -12.08
CA GLY A 369 -6.75 18.54 -12.71
C GLY A 369 -6.34 17.25 -12.00
N ALA A 370 -6.69 17.05 -10.71
CA ALA A 370 -6.41 15.79 -10.02
C ALA A 370 -7.31 14.64 -10.53
N PRO A 371 -6.87 13.37 -10.42
CA PRO A 371 -7.75 12.21 -10.63
C PRO A 371 -9.05 12.35 -9.84
N ALA A 372 -10.17 12.01 -10.46
CA ALA A 372 -11.49 12.04 -9.85
C ALA A 372 -11.71 10.84 -8.91
N ASP A 373 -10.89 10.77 -7.88
CA ASP A 373 -10.88 9.72 -6.87
C ASP A 373 -11.35 10.31 -5.53
N LEU A 374 -12.45 9.81 -4.98
CA LEU A 374 -13.00 10.29 -3.70
C LEU A 374 -13.64 9.17 -2.87
N VAL A 375 -13.74 9.41 -1.57
CA VAL A 375 -14.35 8.52 -0.59
C VAL A 375 -15.34 9.33 0.26
N ALA A 376 -16.59 8.90 0.31
CA ALA A 376 -17.59 9.45 1.22
C ALA A 376 -17.65 8.59 2.49
N ILE A 377 -17.38 9.21 3.64
CA ILE A 377 -17.41 8.56 4.96
C ILE A 377 -18.64 9.06 5.71
N ARG A 378 -19.45 8.13 6.18
CA ARG A 378 -20.65 8.42 6.96
C ARG A 378 -20.30 9.08 8.30
N THR A 379 -21.19 9.96 8.74
CA THR A 379 -21.14 10.60 10.05
C THR A 379 -22.30 10.22 10.95
N ASP A 380 -23.13 9.25 10.52
CA ASP A 380 -24.35 8.80 11.19
C ASP A 380 -24.26 7.35 11.71
N THR A 381 -23.09 6.71 11.62
CA THR A 381 -22.88 5.37 12.20
C THR A 381 -22.70 5.48 13.71
N PRO A 382 -22.90 4.38 14.47
CA PRO A 382 -22.58 4.37 15.90
C PRO A 382 -21.13 4.78 16.22
N ARG A 383 -20.20 4.60 15.28
CA ARG A 383 -18.79 4.95 15.45
C ARG A 383 -18.54 6.45 15.26
N THR A 384 -19.23 7.08 14.31
CA THR A 384 -18.93 8.45 13.86
C THR A 384 -19.95 9.49 14.35
N ALA A 385 -21.11 9.07 14.86
CA ALA A 385 -22.16 9.98 15.30
C ALA A 385 -21.67 10.97 16.37
N GLY A 386 -21.81 12.27 16.08
CA GLY A 386 -21.39 13.36 16.97
C GLY A 386 -19.89 13.66 16.96
N ALA A 387 -19.09 12.96 16.16
CA ALA A 387 -17.68 13.28 15.97
C ALA A 387 -17.53 14.63 15.24
N ASP A 388 -16.47 15.37 15.58
CA ASP A 388 -16.05 16.53 14.80
C ASP A 388 -15.55 16.05 13.43
N PRO A 389 -16.15 16.51 12.32
CA PRO A 389 -15.76 16.14 10.96
C PRO A 389 -14.27 16.35 10.65
N SER A 390 -13.64 17.36 11.27
CA SER A 390 -12.21 17.63 11.10
C SER A 390 -11.29 16.60 11.76
N GLN A 391 -11.85 15.74 12.62
CA GLN A 391 -11.14 14.71 13.37
C GLN A 391 -11.63 13.29 13.02
N LEU A 392 -12.47 13.16 12.00
CA LEU A 392 -13.11 11.90 11.63
C LEU A 392 -12.11 10.76 11.37
N VAL A 393 -10.93 11.08 10.80
CA VAL A 393 -9.83 10.13 10.54
C VAL A 393 -9.33 9.40 11.80
N LEU A 394 -9.52 9.97 13.00
CA LEU A 394 -9.10 9.36 14.26
C LEU A 394 -10.07 8.30 14.78
N VAL A 395 -11.30 8.29 14.27
CA VAL A 395 -12.39 7.48 14.85
C VAL A 395 -13.10 6.62 13.82
N ALA A 396 -13.21 7.04 12.56
CA ALA A 396 -13.83 6.27 11.50
C ALA A 396 -12.98 5.05 11.11
N GLY A 397 -13.62 4.08 10.48
CA GLY A 397 -12.94 3.00 9.78
C GLY A 397 -13.65 2.62 8.49
N SER A 398 -13.15 1.57 7.85
CA SER A 398 -13.65 0.99 6.59
C SER A 398 -15.15 0.74 6.58
N ALA A 399 -15.74 0.31 7.71
CA ALA A 399 -17.19 0.08 7.82
C ALA A 399 -18.05 1.35 7.74
N ASP A 400 -17.44 2.53 7.89
CA ASP A 400 -18.09 3.83 7.76
C ASP A 400 -17.99 4.40 6.33
N VAL A 401 -17.24 3.75 5.44
CA VAL A 401 -17.17 4.11 4.01
C VAL A 401 -18.47 3.73 3.33
N ASP A 402 -19.07 4.71 2.64
CA ASP A 402 -20.34 4.53 1.93
C ASP A 402 -20.16 4.51 0.42
N THR A 403 -19.45 5.50 -0.10
CA THR A 403 -19.29 5.69 -1.55
C THR A 403 -17.82 5.85 -1.89
N VAL A 404 -17.37 5.14 -2.93
CA VAL A 404 -16.01 5.23 -3.46
C VAL A 404 -16.08 5.44 -4.96
N VAL A 405 -15.43 6.49 -5.42
CA VAL A 405 -15.32 6.85 -6.84
C VAL A 405 -13.86 6.72 -7.23
N VAL A 406 -13.60 6.01 -8.32
CA VAL A 406 -12.26 5.88 -8.91
C VAL A 406 -12.33 6.28 -10.36
N ASN A 407 -11.46 7.20 -10.77
CA ASN A 407 -11.42 7.74 -12.12
C ASN A 407 -12.80 8.27 -12.57
N GLY A 408 -13.53 8.92 -11.67
CA GLY A 408 -14.87 9.47 -11.91
C GLY A 408 -15.98 8.44 -12.03
N VAL A 409 -15.71 7.15 -11.78
CA VAL A 409 -16.68 6.06 -11.82
C VAL A 409 -16.98 5.58 -10.41
N VAL A 410 -18.25 5.52 -10.03
CA VAL A 410 -18.70 4.96 -8.75
C VAL A 410 -18.40 3.45 -8.74
N ARG A 411 -17.57 3.00 -7.80
CA ARG A 411 -17.19 1.58 -7.59
C ARG A 411 -17.87 0.97 -6.38
N VAL A 412 -18.15 1.80 -5.39
CA VAL A 412 -18.89 1.43 -4.18
C VAL A 412 -19.95 2.49 -3.94
N GLU A 413 -21.17 2.05 -3.60
CA GLU A 413 -22.28 2.92 -3.20
C GLU A 413 -23.10 2.21 -2.11
N GLY A 414 -23.44 2.92 -1.03
CA GLY A 414 -24.12 2.32 0.11
C GLY A 414 -23.35 1.17 0.77
N GLY A 415 -22.01 1.20 0.71
CA GLY A 415 -21.14 0.14 1.22
C GLY A 415 -21.17 -1.16 0.40
N ARG A 416 -21.64 -1.11 -0.87
CA ARG A 416 -21.71 -2.27 -1.76
C ARG A 416 -20.86 -2.06 -3.00
N HIS A 417 -19.97 -3.00 -3.29
CA HIS A 417 -19.13 -2.97 -4.49
C HIS A 417 -19.94 -3.32 -5.73
N VAL A 418 -19.61 -2.73 -6.89
CA VAL A 418 -20.20 -3.07 -8.20
C VAL A 418 -19.97 -4.52 -8.64
N LEU A 419 -19.08 -5.26 -7.98
CA LEU A 419 -18.80 -6.68 -8.26
C LEU A 419 -19.71 -7.61 -7.45
N GLY A 420 -20.56 -7.06 -6.57
CA GLY A 420 -21.47 -7.83 -5.74
C GLY A 420 -20.89 -8.17 -4.38
N ASP A 421 -21.06 -9.43 -3.96
CA ASP A 421 -20.68 -9.90 -2.62
C ASP A 421 -19.19 -10.26 -2.57
N VAL A 422 -18.38 -9.26 -2.20
CA VAL A 422 -16.92 -9.40 -2.03
C VAL A 422 -16.56 -10.42 -0.95
N GLY A 423 -17.38 -10.56 0.09
CA GLY A 423 -17.17 -11.55 1.15
C GLY A 423 -17.27 -12.98 0.60
N ALA A 424 -18.27 -13.25 -0.25
CA ALA A 424 -18.42 -14.53 -0.93
C ALA A 424 -17.29 -14.81 -1.94
N MET A 425 -16.84 -13.77 -2.67
CA MET A 425 -15.69 -13.86 -3.57
C MET A 425 -14.42 -14.26 -2.80
N LEU A 426 -14.09 -13.55 -1.71
CA LEU A 426 -12.97 -13.87 -0.83
C LEU A 426 -13.09 -15.28 -0.26
N GLY A 427 -14.25 -15.66 0.27
CA GLY A 427 -14.48 -17.00 0.82
C GLY A 427 -14.25 -18.11 -0.19
N THR A 428 -14.59 -17.89 -1.46
CA THR A 428 -14.38 -18.84 -2.55
C THR A 428 -12.91 -18.93 -2.93
N ALA A 429 -12.27 -17.79 -3.24
CA ALA A 429 -10.86 -17.75 -3.65
C ALA A 429 -9.92 -18.28 -2.56
N ILE A 430 -10.16 -17.90 -1.29
CA ILE A 430 -9.34 -18.36 -0.17
C ILE A 430 -9.53 -19.86 0.07
N ARG A 431 -10.75 -20.42 -0.04
CA ARG A 431 -10.92 -21.89 0.08
C ARG A 431 -10.13 -22.62 -0.99
N ALA A 432 -10.25 -22.20 -2.25
CA ALA A 432 -9.51 -22.81 -3.36
C ALA A 432 -7.99 -22.80 -3.11
N ALA A 433 -7.45 -21.63 -2.74
CA ALA A 433 -6.01 -21.47 -2.48
C ALA A 433 -5.45 -22.40 -1.39
N TRP A 434 -6.29 -22.79 -0.42
CA TRP A 434 -5.91 -23.66 0.70
C TRP A 434 -6.33 -25.14 0.55
N GLU A 435 -7.27 -25.46 -0.34
CA GLU A 435 -7.56 -26.84 -0.72
C GLU A 435 -6.39 -27.43 -1.51
N GLU A 436 -5.70 -26.63 -2.30
CA GLU A 436 -4.49 -27.00 -3.05
C GLU A 436 -3.25 -27.21 -2.15
N THR A 437 -3.28 -26.76 -0.89
CA THR A 437 -2.18 -26.93 0.08
C THR A 437 -2.27 -28.24 0.87
N ARG A 438 -3.40 -28.97 0.76
CA ARG A 438 -3.62 -30.27 1.42
C ARG A 438 -3.31 -31.41 0.46
#